data_AF-L0DKK3-F1
#
_entry.id   AF-L0DKK3-F1
#
_cell.length_a   1.000
_cell.length_b   1.000
_cell.length_c   1.000
_cell.angle_alpha   90.00
_cell.angle_beta   90.00
_cell.angle_gamma   90.00
#
_symmetry.space_group_name_H-M   'P 1'
#
loop_
_entity.id
_entity.type
_entity.pdbx_description
1 polymer ?
#
loop_
_entity_poly.entity_id
_entity_poly.type
_entity_poly.pdbx_seq_one_letter_code
_entity_poly.pdbx_strand_id
1 'polypeptide(L)'
;MIELLAIPAWQTPPKTLDDWVAQLSTLAGRVEVSRESTGVSWLEIGSLRLRGYAVLDGLRVEAINFELNDPDPGPATLVIEAAAQALGFEVHHDDPDDQTDEDDD
;
A
#
# COMPACT_ATOMS: atom_id res chain seq x y z
N MET A 1 5.90 8.87 -11.16
CA MET A 1 5.41 8.45 -9.83
C MET A 1 4.09 7.78 -10.09
N ILE A 2 3.90 6.57 -9.57
CA ILE A 2 2.63 5.83 -9.61
C ILE A 2 2.14 5.71 -8.16
N GLU A 3 0.83 5.78 -7.97
CA GLU A 3 0.20 5.58 -6.67
C GLU A 3 -0.67 4.32 -6.68
N LEU A 4 -0.54 3.53 -5.62
CA LEU A 4 -1.35 2.34 -5.39
C LEU A 4 -2.04 2.44 -4.04
N LEU A 5 -3.36 2.40 -4.03
CA LEU A 5 -4.15 2.41 -2.82
C LEU A 5 -4.52 0.98 -2.41
N ALA A 6 -4.03 0.52 -1.26
CA ALA A 6 -4.41 -0.74 -0.66
C ALA A 6 -5.49 -0.54 0.41
N ILE A 7 -6.66 -1.18 0.24
CA ILE A 7 -7.75 -1.17 1.22
C ILE A 7 -8.21 -2.60 1.54
N PRO A 8 -8.71 -2.89 2.75
CA PRO A 8 -9.23 -4.22 3.08
C PRO A 8 -10.41 -4.58 2.18
N ALA A 9 -10.39 -5.78 1.59
CA ALA A 9 -11.55 -6.31 0.89
C ALA A 9 -12.76 -6.47 1.83
N TRP A 10 -13.96 -6.59 1.27
CA TRP A 10 -15.17 -6.79 2.07
C TRP A 10 -15.04 -8.01 2.99
N GLN A 11 -15.31 -7.81 4.29
CA GLN A 11 -15.21 -8.82 5.36
C GLN A 11 -13.79 -9.37 5.63
N THR A 12 -12.74 -8.70 5.14
CA THR A 12 -11.36 -9.05 5.52
C THR A 12 -11.16 -8.88 7.03
N PRO A 13 -10.64 -9.90 7.74
CA PRO A 13 -10.30 -9.75 9.16
C PRO A 13 -9.26 -8.64 9.35
N PRO A 14 -9.37 -7.82 10.42
CA PRO A 14 -8.43 -6.72 10.63
C PRO A 14 -6.98 -7.18 10.62
N LYS A 15 -6.13 -6.45 9.90
CA LYS A 15 -4.68 -6.66 9.82
C LYS A 15 -3.93 -5.52 10.47
N THR A 16 -2.80 -5.84 11.05
CA THR A 16 -1.93 -4.86 11.71
C THR A 16 -0.85 -4.36 10.77
N LEU A 17 -0.20 -3.26 11.17
CA LEU A 17 0.99 -2.79 10.45
C LEU A 17 2.12 -3.83 10.50
N ASP A 18 2.24 -4.58 11.59
CA ASP A 18 3.24 -5.64 11.74
C ASP A 18 2.99 -6.80 10.76
N ASP A 19 1.73 -7.14 10.47
CA ASP A 19 1.39 -8.13 9.44
C ASP A 19 1.88 -7.69 8.05
N TRP A 20 1.67 -6.42 7.72
CA TRP A 20 2.18 -5.81 6.49
C TRP A 20 3.70 -5.81 6.43
N VAL A 21 4.37 -5.37 7.49
CA VAL A 21 5.83 -5.38 7.59
C VAL A 21 6.38 -6.79 7.42
N ALA A 22 5.75 -7.81 8.01
CA ALA A 22 6.19 -9.19 7.89
C ALA A 22 6.08 -9.72 6.44
N GLN A 23 4.97 -9.44 5.76
CA GLN A 23 4.77 -9.85 4.36
C GLN A 23 5.74 -9.13 3.43
N LEU A 24 5.80 -7.79 3.52
CA LEU A 24 6.70 -6.98 2.71
C LEU A 24 8.17 -7.35 2.96
N SER A 25 8.54 -7.63 4.22
CA SER A 25 9.92 -8.01 4.53
C SER A 25 10.31 -9.36 3.94
N THR A 26 9.36 -10.30 3.90
CA THR A 26 9.56 -11.61 3.28
C THR A 26 9.77 -11.50 1.77
N LEU A 27 9.06 -10.57 1.12
CA LEU A 27 9.08 -10.40 -0.34
C LEU A 27 10.23 -9.51 -0.84
N ALA A 28 10.57 -8.45 -0.10
CA ALA A 28 11.45 -7.38 -0.59
C ALA A 28 12.61 -7.02 0.36
N GLY A 29 12.75 -7.69 1.50
CA GLY A 29 13.87 -7.52 2.42
C GLY A 29 13.56 -6.56 3.57
N ARG A 30 14.39 -5.55 3.80
CA ARG A 30 14.20 -4.68 4.98
C ARG A 30 13.11 -3.65 4.72
N VAL A 31 12.11 -3.63 5.59
CA VAL A 31 11.09 -2.56 5.68
C VAL A 31 11.44 -1.65 6.84
N GLU A 32 11.52 -0.34 6.59
CA GLU A 32 11.67 0.67 7.63
C GLU A 32 10.32 1.25 7.99
N VAL A 33 10.06 1.40 9.28
CA VAL A 33 8.79 1.95 9.80
C VAL A 33 9.10 3.20 10.59
N SER A 34 8.43 4.30 10.25
CA SER A 34 8.47 5.51 11.06
C SER A 34 7.06 5.93 11.46
N ARG A 35 6.88 6.28 12.73
CA ARG A 35 5.60 6.74 13.25
C ARG A 35 5.49 8.25 13.04
N GLU A 36 4.43 8.69 12.36
CA GLU A 36 4.09 10.10 12.24
C GLU A 36 3.16 10.55 13.38
N SER A 37 2.12 9.76 13.65
CA SER A 37 1.15 10.02 14.72
C SER A 37 0.60 8.72 15.30
N THR A 38 -0.40 8.78 16.18
CA THR A 38 -1.07 7.58 16.72
C THR A 38 -1.90 6.83 15.68
N GLY A 39 -2.37 7.51 14.64
CA GLY A 39 -3.20 6.93 13.57
C GLY A 39 -2.49 6.80 12.23
N VAL A 40 -1.19 7.12 12.18
CA VAL A 40 -0.44 7.18 10.92
C VAL A 40 0.98 6.68 11.11
N SER A 41 1.44 5.82 10.20
CA SER A 41 2.84 5.41 10.09
C SER A 41 3.27 5.33 8.63
N TRP A 42 4.56 5.55 8.39
CA TRP A 42 5.18 5.37 7.08
C TRP A 42 5.92 4.03 7.02
N LEU A 43 5.78 3.34 5.89
CA LEU A 43 6.54 2.16 5.50
C LEU A 43 7.50 2.55 4.37
N GLU A 44 8.76 2.13 4.43
CA GLU A 44 9.74 2.39 3.37
C GLU A 44 10.52 1.13 3.01
N ILE A 45 10.63 0.86 1.71
CA ILE A 45 11.48 -0.19 1.15
C ILE A 45 12.45 0.46 0.18
N GLY A 46 13.60 0.88 0.71
CA GLY A 46 14.57 1.68 -0.03
C GLY A 46 15.10 1.01 -1.31
N SER A 47 15.24 -0.32 -1.31
CA SER A 47 15.65 -1.10 -2.49
C SER A 47 14.68 -1.02 -3.67
N LEU A 48 13.42 -0.65 -3.41
CA LEU A 48 12.36 -0.52 -4.42
C LEU A 48 11.93 0.93 -4.64
N ARG A 49 12.56 1.90 -3.96
CA ARG A 49 12.15 3.32 -3.95
C ARG A 49 10.64 3.47 -3.70
N LEU A 50 10.14 2.65 -2.80
CA LEU A 50 8.74 2.52 -2.40
C LEU A 50 8.54 3.13 -1.02
N ARG A 51 7.48 3.92 -0.88
CA ARG A 51 7.00 4.43 0.41
C ARG A 51 5.50 4.22 0.54
N GLY A 52 5.02 3.88 1.73
CA GLY A 52 3.59 3.66 2.02
C GLY A 52 3.13 4.51 3.20
N TYR A 53 2.05 5.26 3.02
CA TYR A 53 1.35 6.00 4.06
C TYR A 53 0.23 5.15 4.66
N ALA A 54 0.48 4.54 5.82
CA ALA A 54 -0.48 3.65 6.48
C ALA A 54 -1.37 4.43 7.45
N VAL A 55 -2.68 4.40 7.20
CA VAL A 55 -3.72 4.93 8.10
C VAL A 55 -4.20 3.83 9.02
N LEU A 56 -4.25 4.12 10.32
CA LEU A 56 -4.53 3.15 11.38
C LEU A 56 -5.76 3.52 12.22
N ASP A 57 -6.63 2.55 12.49
CA ASP A 57 -7.59 2.57 13.60
C ASP A 57 -7.08 1.70 14.76
N GLY A 58 -6.48 2.36 15.75
CA GLY A 58 -5.75 1.70 16.82
C GLY A 58 -4.53 0.93 16.29
N LEU A 59 -4.63 -0.40 16.22
CA LEU A 59 -3.57 -1.27 15.68
C LEU A 59 -3.88 -1.79 14.27
N ARG A 60 -5.06 -1.47 13.74
CA ARG A 60 -5.59 -2.02 12.49
C ARG A 60 -5.26 -1.07 11.35
N VAL A 61 -4.82 -1.61 10.23
CA VAL A 61 -4.61 -0.86 8.99
C VAL A 61 -5.96 -0.70 8.29
N GLU A 62 -6.36 0.55 8.07
CA GLU A 62 -7.58 0.92 7.33
C GLU A 62 -7.27 1.13 5.85
N ALA A 63 -6.11 1.69 5.53
CA ALA A 63 -5.63 1.87 4.17
C ALA A 63 -4.10 2.08 4.16
N ILE A 64 -3.47 1.78 3.03
CA ILE A 64 -2.10 2.23 2.74
C ILE A 64 -2.06 2.87 1.36
N ASN A 65 -1.67 4.14 1.27
CA ASN A 65 -1.34 4.78 0.00
C ASN A 65 0.15 4.57 -0.30
N PHE A 66 0.47 3.82 -1.36
CA PHE A 66 1.84 3.55 -1.77
C PHE A 66 2.28 4.48 -2.89
N GLU A 67 3.41 5.13 -2.72
CA GLU A 67 4.08 5.95 -3.73
C GLU A 67 5.28 5.19 -4.31
N LEU A 68 5.24 4.95 -5.62
CA LEU A 68 6.29 4.27 -6.38
C LEU A 68 7.05 5.30 -7.19
N ASN A 69 8.31 5.55 -6.79
CA ASN A 69 9.16 6.60 -7.37
C ASN A 69 10.27 6.06 -8.27
N ASP A 70 10.29 4.75 -8.52
CA ASP A 70 11.21 4.14 -9.47
C ASP A 70 10.73 4.34 -10.93
N PRO A 71 11.64 4.58 -11.89
CA PRO A 71 11.30 4.58 -13.32
C PRO A 71 10.72 3.25 -13.83
N ASP A 72 11.07 2.13 -13.20
CA ASP A 72 10.44 0.82 -13.41
C ASP A 72 9.66 0.41 -12.15
N PRO A 73 8.37 0.75 -12.05
CA PRO A 73 7.56 0.47 -10.87
C PRO A 73 7.13 -1.00 -10.79
N GLY A 74 7.28 -1.80 -11.86
CA GLY A 74 6.77 -3.16 -11.96
C GLY A 74 7.15 -4.08 -10.78
N PRO A 75 8.43 -4.13 -10.37
CA PRO A 75 8.84 -4.92 -9.21
C PRO A 75 8.17 -4.50 -7.90
N ALA A 76 8.00 -3.19 -7.66
CA ALA A 76 7.34 -2.69 -6.46
C ALA A 76 5.84 -3.00 -6.47
N THR A 77 5.18 -2.81 -7.62
CA THR A 77 3.77 -3.17 -7.82
C THR A 77 3.53 -4.65 -7.50
N LEU A 78 4.33 -5.56 -8.05
CA LEU A 78 4.18 -7.00 -7.80
C LEU A 78 4.33 -7.37 -6.32
N VAL A 79 5.26 -6.72 -5.61
CA VAL A 79 5.45 -6.93 -4.17
C VAL A 79 4.24 -6.46 -3.37
N ILE A 80 3.70 -5.29 -3.70
CA ILE A 80 2.52 -4.72 -3.03
C ILE A 80 1.30 -5.59 -3.29
N GLU A 81 1.04 -5.97 -4.53
CA GLU A 81 -0.09 -6.84 -4.90
C GLU A 81 -0.01 -8.20 -4.21
N ALA A 82 1.18 -8.81 -4.16
CA ALA A 82 1.38 -10.08 -3.46
C ALA A 82 1.15 -9.96 -1.94
N ALA A 83 1.66 -8.89 -1.31
CA ALA A 83 1.44 -8.64 0.11
C ALA A 83 -0.05 -8.36 0.41
N ALA A 84 -0.69 -7.52 -0.40
CA ALA A 84 -2.10 -7.19 -0.28
C ALA A 84 -2.97 -8.45 -0.42
N GLN A 85 -2.73 -9.27 -1.43
CA GLN A 85 -3.44 -10.52 -1.65
C GLN A 85 -3.29 -11.48 -0.46
N ALA A 86 -2.08 -11.62 0.10
CA ALA A 86 -1.84 -12.47 1.26
C ALA A 86 -2.57 -11.99 2.53
N LEU A 87 -2.86 -10.69 2.60
CA LEU A 87 -3.52 -10.05 3.74
C LEU A 87 -5.02 -9.81 3.53
N GLY A 88 -5.55 -10.07 2.34
CA GLY A 88 -6.96 -9.83 1.99
C GLY A 88 -7.26 -8.37 1.66
N PHE A 89 -6.27 -7.62 1.17
CA PHE A 89 -6.45 -6.25 0.69
C PHE A 89 -6.60 -6.23 -0.83
N GLU A 90 -7.42 -5.31 -1.31
CA GLU A 90 -7.55 -4.93 -2.71
C GLU A 90 -6.58 -3.79 -3.00
N VAL A 91 -5.99 -3.79 -4.20
CA VAL A 91 -5.07 -2.74 -4.66
C VAL A 91 -5.72 -2.02 -5.83
N HIS A 92 -5.87 -0.71 -5.70
CA HIS A 92 -6.37 0.18 -6.73
C HIS A 92 -5.22 1.01 -7.27
N HIS A 93 -5.11 1.08 -8.59
CA HIS A 93 -4.16 1.95 -9.26
C HIS A 93 -4.82 3.30 -9.40
N ASP A 94 -4.18 4.36 -8.88
CA ASP A 94 -4.63 5.72 -9.14
C ASP A 94 -4.10 6.11 -10.52
N ASP A 95 -4.87 5.78 -11.56
CA ASP A 95 -4.55 6.19 -12.92
C ASP A 95 -5.01 7.66 -13.09
N PRO A 96 -4.11 8.61 -13.36
CA PRO A 96 -4.49 10.02 -13.54
C PRO A 96 -5.39 10.27 -14.76
N ASP A 97 -5.61 9.24 -15.59
CA ASP A 97 -6.48 9.25 -16.76
C ASP A 97 -7.92 8.75 -16.45
N ASP A 98 -8.26 8.36 -15.21
CA ASP A 98 -9.62 7.95 -14.81
C ASP A 98 -10.53 9.17 -14.53
N GLN A 99 -10.36 10.24 -15.31
CA GLN A 99 -11.47 11.15 -15.60
C GLN A 99 -12.37 10.43 -16.58
N THR A 100 -13.28 9.60 -16.06
CA THR A 100 -14.48 9.28 -16.83
C THR A 100 -15.17 10.61 -17.12
N ASP A 101 -15.10 11.05 -18.38
CA ASP A 101 -15.98 12.06 -18.93
C ASP A 101 -17.42 11.59 -18.65
N GLU A 102 -18.02 12.04 -17.54
CA GLU A 102 -19.47 12.07 -17.38
C GLU A 102 -20.02 13.19 -18.30
N ASP A 103 -19.89 12.97 -19.60
CA ASP A 103 -20.65 13.64 -20.64
C ASP A 103 -21.35 12.55 -21.46
N ASP A 104 -22.63 12.29 -21.16
CA ASP A 104 -23.69 12.23 -22.18
C ASP A 104 -25.09 11.95 -21.58
N ASP A 105 -25.98 12.93 -21.84
CA ASP A 105 -27.45 13.01 -21.82
C ASP A 105 -28.28 13.13 -20.51
#